data_AF-A0A6N7GTM5-F1
#
_entry.id   AF-A0A6N7GTM5-F1
#
_cell.length_a   1.000
_cell.length_b   1.000
_cell.length_c   1.000
_cell.angle_alpha   90.00
_cell.angle_beta   90.00
_cell.angle_gamma   90.00
#
_symmetry.space_group_name_H-M   'P 1'
#
loop_
_entity.id
_entity.type
_entity.pdbx_description
1 polymer ?
#
loop_
_entity_poly.entity_id
_entity_poly.type
_entity_poly.pdbx_seq_one_letter_code
_entity_poly.pdbx_strand_id
1 'polypeptide(L)' 'MCWACEEEALWRRYQLEIAVERGEIPPGFEPEDFEAAGLPVPPKRAIETPNPFACDAPDKA' A
#
# COMPACT_ATOMS: atom_id res chain seq x y z
N MET A 1 -1.90 -4.12 27.15
CA MET A 1 -1.88 -3.60 25.77
C MET A 1 -0.54 -2.91 25.59
N CYS A 2 0.17 -3.18 24.49
CA CYS A 2 1.46 -2.57 24.20
C CYS A 2 1.23 -1.39 23.25
N TRP A 3 1.69 -0.20 23.60
CA TRP A 3 1.50 1.04 22.82
C TRP A 3 1.98 0.88 21.36
N ALA A 4 3.12 0.23 21.16
CA ALA A 4 3.67 -0.02 19.83
C ALA A 4 2.76 -0.94 18.98
N CYS A 5 2.05 -1.88 19.62
CA CYS A 5 1.11 -2.76 18.92
C CYS A 5 -0.17 -2.00 18.51
N GLU A 6 -0.62 -1.04 19.31
CA GLU A 6 -1.79 -0.21 18.98
C GLU A 6 -1.46 0.77 17.84
N GLU A 7 -0.26 1.36 17.86
CA GLU A 7 0.24 2.22 16.78
C GLU A 7 0.39 1.47 15.46
N GLU A 8 0.94 0.25 15.49
CA GLU A 8 1.07 -0.60 14.30
C GLU A 8 -0.30 -0.97 13.72
N ALA A 9 -1.28 -1.28 14.58
CA ALA A 9 -2.64 -1.58 14.13
C ALA A 9 -3.34 -0.37 13.49
N LEU A 10 -3.18 0.82 14.09
CA LEU A 10 -3.68 2.07 13.53
C LEU A 10 -3.02 2.39 12.19
N TRP A 11 -1.71 2.23 12.10
CA TRP A 11 -0.95 2.43 10.87
C TRP A 11 -1.38 1.48 9.76
N ARG A 12 -1.58 0.20 10.09
CA ARG A 12 -2.07 -0.81 9.16
C ARG A 12 -3.44 -0.45 8.61
N ARG A 13 -4.36 0.03 9.45
CA ARG A 13 -5.69 0.45 9.02
C ARG A 13 -5.63 1.68 8.11
N TYR A 14 -4.83 2.67 8.46
CA TYR A 14 -4.62 3.85 7.64
C TYR A 14 -4.09 3.52 6.23
N GLN A 15 -3.16 2.57 6.12
CA GLN A 15 -2.66 2.11 4.83
C GLN A 15 -3.75 1.47 3.96
N LEU A 16 -4.62 0.65 4.56
CA LEU A 16 -5.76 0.05 3.86
C LEU A 16 -6.73 1.12 3.37
N GLU A 17 -7.00 2.17 4.16
CA GLU A 17 -7.88 3.27 3.74
C GLU A 17 -7.29 4.05 2.55
N ILE A 18 -5.99 4.37 2.59
CA ILE A 18 -5.31 5.00 1.44
C ILE A 18 -5.35 4.09 0.21
N ALA A 19 -5.16 2.79 0.40
CA ALA A 19 -5.18 1.82 -0.69
C ALA A 19 -6.56 1.76 -1.38
N VAL A 20 -7.64 1.85 -0.59
CA VAL A 20 -9.00 1.99 -1.12
C VAL A 20 -9.16 3.28 -1.91
N GLU A 21 -8.71 4.41 -1.37
CA GLU A 21 -8.82 5.72 -2.04
C GLU A 21 -8.04 5.76 -3.36
N ARG A 22 -6.86 5.13 -3.39
CA ARG A 22 -6.02 5.02 -4.58
C ARG A 22 -6.53 3.97 -5.58
N GLY A 23 -7.36 3.03 -5.12
CA GLY A 23 -7.79 1.90 -5.92
C GLY A 23 -6.65 0.93 -6.23
N GLU A 24 -5.64 0.82 -5.36
CA GLU A 24 -4.45 -0.01 -5.55
C GLU A 24 -4.11 -0.77 -4.26
N ILE A 25 -3.81 -2.07 -4.36
CA ILE A 25 -3.39 -2.88 -3.20
C ILE A 25 -1.88 -2.69 -2.99
N PRO A 26 -1.42 -2.14 -1.84
CA PRO A 26 -0.01 -1.94 -1.56
C PRO A 26 0.72 -3.28 -1.33
N PRO A 27 2.04 -3.33 -1.56
CA PRO A 27 2.83 -4.54 -1.36
C PRO A 27 2.81 -4.97 0.11
N GLY A 28 2.56 -6.26 0.35
CA GLY A 28 2.45 -6.83 1.70
C GLY A 28 1.02 -6.85 2.27
N PHE A 29 0.02 -6.41 1.51
CA PHE A 29 -1.39 -6.54 1.84
C PHE A 29 -2.09 -7.44 0.83
N GLU A 30 -2.97 -8.29 1.33
CA GLU A 30 -3.81 -9.17 0.52
C GLU A 30 -5.26 -8.65 0.53
N PRO A 31 -6.10 -9.06 -0.45
CA PRO A 31 -7.52 -8.72 -0.47
C PRO A 31 -8.23 -9.05 0.85
N GLU A 32 -7.82 -10.14 1.51
CA GLU A 32 -8.34 -10.60 2.80
C GLU A 32 -8.14 -9.57 3.92
N ASP A 33 -7.09 -8.75 3.87
CA ASP A 33 -6.86 -7.68 4.86
C ASP A 33 -7.93 -6.59 4.79
N PHE A 34 -8.43 -6.29 3.60
CA PHE A 34 -9.51 -5.32 3.39
C PHE A 34 -10.84 -5.89 3.87
N GLU A 35 -11.11 -7.16 3.58
CA GLU A 35 -12.30 -7.86 4.07
C GLU A 35 -12.33 -7.93 5.60
N ALA A 36 -11.20 -8.27 6.22
CA ALA A 36 -11.04 -8.29 7.68
C ALA A 36 -11.22 -6.89 8.29
N ALA A 37 -10.82 -5.84 7.58
CA ALA A 37 -11.01 -4.45 8.00
C ALA A 37 -12.42 -3.89 7.74
N GLY A 38 -13.27 -4.62 7.00
CA GLY A 38 -14.59 -4.18 6.56
C GLY A 38 -14.54 -3.10 5.46
N LEU A 39 -13.43 -3.04 4.72
CA LEU A 39 -13.17 -2.07 3.66
C LEU A 39 -13.44 -2.71 2.29
N PRO A 40 -13.89 -1.92 1.29
CA PRO A 40 -14.06 -2.43 -0.06
C PRO A 40 -12.70 -2.79 -0.66
N VAL A 41 -12.59 -3.96 -1.30
CA VAL A 41 -11.35 -4.40 -1.93
C VAL A 41 -11.09 -3.56 -3.19
N PRO A 42 -9.98 -2.80 -3.26
CA PRO A 42 -9.66 -2.04 -4.46
C PRO A 42 -9.28 -3.00 -5.62
N PRO A 43 -9.54 -2.62 -6.88
CA PRO A 43 -9.15 -3.45 -8.01
C PRO A 43 -7.63 -3.66 -8.01
N LYS A 44 -7.18 -4.91 -8.17
CA LYS A 44 -5.76 -5.26 -8.19
C LYS A 44 -5.12 -4.71 -9.48
N ARG A 45 -4.77 -3.41 -9.51
CA ARG A 45 -3.80 -2.92 -10.48
C ARG A 45 -2.48 -3.56 -10.10
N ALA A 46 -2.02 -4.49 -10.92
CA ALA A 46 -0.67 -5.00 -10.81
C ALA A 46 0.25 -3.77 -10.88
N ILE A 47 0.92 -3.47 -9.77
CA ILE A 47 2.04 -2.53 -9.78
C ILE A 47 3.06 -3.21 -10.70
N GLU A 48 3.09 -2.82 -11.97
CA GLU A 48 4.24 -3.05 -12.83
C GLU A 48 5.37 -2.30 -12.15
N THR A 49 6.14 -2.99 -11.31
CA THR A 49 7.29 -2.43 -10.59
C THR A 49 8.20 -1.73 -11.61
N PRO A 50 8.30 -0.39 -11.65
CA PRO A 50 9.43 0.24 -12.31
C PRO A 50 10.62 0.01 -11.38
N ASN A 51 11.47 -0.94 -11.77
CA ASN A 51 12.69 -1.34 -11.08
C ASN A 51 13.57 -0.10 -10.81
N PRO A 52 14.29 -0.02 -9.68
CA PRO A 52 15.01 1.17 -9.22
C PRO A 52 16.33 1.46 -9.98
N PHE A 53 16.40 1.12 -11.26
CA PHE A 53 17.45 1.55 -12.20
C PHE A 53 17.05 2.78 -13.03
N ALA A 54 15.88 3.38 -12.77
CA ALA A 54 15.51 4.68 -13.34
C ALA A 54 16.33 5.81 -12.71
N CYS A 55 17.65 5.72 -12.82
CA CYS A 55 18.53 6.88 -12.83
C CYS A 55 18.35 7.57 -14.19
N ASP A 56 17.22 8.26 -14.38
CA ASP A 56 17.13 9.31 -15.39
C ASP A 56 17.91 10.52 -14.83
N ALA A 57 19.23 10.37 -14.76
CA ALA A 57 20.12 11.51 -14.62
C ALA A 57 19.98 12.30 -15.93
N PRO A 58 19.65 13.61 -15.89
CA PRO A 58 19.57 14.38 -17.11
C PRO A 58 20.97 14.40 -17.75
N ASP A 59 21.11 13.75 -18.90
CA ASP A 59 22.26 13.88 -19.79
C ASP A 59 22.36 15.36 -20.17
N LYS A 60 23.27 16.07 -19.51
CA LYS A 60 23.59 17.45 -19.87
C LYS A 60 24.44 17.40 -21.13
N ALA A 61 23.79 17.69 -22.26
CA ALA A 61 24.41 18.12 -23.51
C ALA A 61 25.33 19.33 -23.31
#